data_AF-A0A7X8ZRQ7-F1
#
_entry.id   AF-A0A7X8ZRQ7-F1
#
_cell.length_a   1.000
_cell.length_b   1.000
_cell.length_c   1.000
_cell.angle_alpha   90.00
_cell.angle_beta   90.00
_cell.angle_gamma   90.00
#
_symmetry.space_group_name_H-M   'P 1'
#
loop_
_entity.id
_entity.type
_entity.pdbx_description
1 polymer ?
#
loop_
_entity_poly.entity_id
_entity_poly.type
_entity_poly.pdbx_seq_one_letter_code
_entity_poly.pdbx_strand_id
1 'polypeptide(L)' 'IKIQSKGLKLWINLHKGGLDAPKQLTKDVSAIGHLGNGDYEIRISDTKNLEYIMSLIKQALL' A
#
# COMPACT_ATOMS: atom_id res chain seq x y z
N ILE A 1 -2.72 5.44 -7.49
CA ILE A 1 -1.50 6.06 -6.91
C ILE A 1 -1.68 7.58 -6.82
N LYS A 2 -1.12 8.25 -5.82
CA LYS A 2 -1.16 9.71 -5.66
C LYS A 2 0.25 10.25 -5.40
N ILE A 3 0.65 11.25 -6.18
CA ILE A 3 1.91 11.98 -5.98
C ILE A 3 1.70 13.03 -4.89
N GLN A 4 2.66 13.15 -3.97
CA GLN A 4 2.67 14.15 -2.90
C GLN A 4 4.01 14.89 -2.87
N SER A 5 4.04 16.06 -2.24
CA SER A 5 5.26 16.86 -2.07
C SER A 5 6.37 16.12 -1.30
N LYS A 6 6.03 15.13 -0.47
CA LYS A 6 6.97 14.32 0.33
C LYS A 6 7.17 12.89 -0.19
N GLY A 7 6.68 12.57 -1.38
CA GLY A 7 6.82 11.24 -1.98
C GLY A 7 5.54 10.70 -2.59
N LEU A 8 5.44 9.38 -2.70
CA LEU A 8 4.31 8.70 -3.32
C LEU A 8 3.40 8.08 -2.25
N LYS A 9 2.09 8.17 -2.47
CA LYS A 9 1.08 7.41 -1.73
C LYS A 9 0.43 6.41 -2.67
N LEU A 10 0.43 5.13 -2.29
CA LEU A 10 -0.18 4.05 -3.03
C LEU A 10 -1.30 3.42 -2.20
N TRP A 11 -2.34 2.95 -2.87
CA TRP A 11 -3.35 2.06 -2.28
C TRP A 11 -3.25 0.73 -3.00
N ILE A 12 -3.28 -0.35 -2.23
CA ILE A 12 -3.34 -1.71 -2.75
C ILE A 12 -4.79 -2.18 -2.63
N ASN A 13 -5.37 -2.58 -3.76
CA ASN A 13 -6.76 -3.02 -3.86
C ASN A 13 -6.92 -4.47 -3.40
N LEU A 14 -6.74 -4.70 -2.10
CA LEU A 14 -7.03 -5.96 -1.43
C LEU A 14 -7.86 -5.67 -0.18
N HIS A 15 -8.72 -6.61 0.20
CA HIS A 15 -9.44 -6.56 1.47
C HIS A 15 -8.51 -6.86 2.64
N LYS A 16 -8.84 -6.35 3.82
CA LYS A 16 -8.13 -6.64 5.06
C LYS A 16 -7.99 -8.15 5.27
N GLY A 17 -6.75 -8.58 5.49
CA GLY A 17 -6.35 -9.98 5.63
C GLY A 17 -5.91 -10.64 4.32
N GLY A 18 -6.09 -9.98 3.17
CA GLY A 18 -5.68 -10.51 1.85
C GLY A 18 -4.26 -10.14 1.43
N LEU A 19 -3.56 -9.28 2.19
CA LEU A 19 -2.18 -8.87 1.90
C LEU A 19 -1.22 -9.37 2.99
N ASP A 20 -0.18 -10.10 2.57
CA ASP A 20 0.88 -10.57 3.46
C ASP A 20 1.97 -9.50 3.61
N ALA A 21 1.77 -8.59 4.56
CA ALA A 21 2.65 -7.45 4.79
C ALA A 21 3.39 -7.49 6.16
N PRO A 22 4.27 -8.47 6.44
CA PRO A 22 4.93 -8.61 7.75
C PRO A 22 5.82 -7.44 8.15
N LYS A 23 6.30 -6.63 7.20
CA LYS A 23 7.16 -5.46 7.49
C LYS A 23 6.39 -4.25 8.03
N GLN A 24 5.06 -4.33 8.21
CA GLN A 24 4.21 -3.24 8.70
C GLN A 24 4.40 -1.92 7.92
N LEU A 25 4.77 -2.03 6.64
CA LEU A 25 4.93 -0.89 5.72
C LEU A 25 3.60 -0.45 5.11
N THR A 26 2.54 -1.23 5.33
CA THR A 26 1.17 -0.93 4.93
C THR A 26 0.38 -0.44 6.14
N LYS A 27 -0.46 0.55 5.91
CA LYS A 27 -1.44 1.03 6.88
C LYS A 27 -2.80 0.47 6.50
N ASP A 28 -3.45 -0.22 7.44
CA ASP A 28 -4.86 -0.59 7.32
C ASP A 28 -5.70 0.70 7.28
N VAL A 29 -6.41 0.90 6.18
CA VAL A 29 -7.35 2.00 5.99
C VAL A 29 -8.79 1.53 5.85
N SER A 30 -9.08 0.22 5.95
CA SER A 30 -10.43 -0.38 5.76
C SER A 30 -11.54 0.33 6.54
N ALA A 31 -11.25 0.78 7.77
CA ALA A 31 -12.22 1.40 8.67
C ALA A 31 -12.26 2.95 8.61
N ILE A 32 -11.39 3.57 7.81
CA ILE A 32 -11.25 5.03 7.70
C ILE A 32 -11.78 5.42 6.34
N GLY A 33 -12.80 6.27 6.18
CA GLY A 33 -13.30 6.61 4.83
C GLY A 33 -12.17 7.06 3.88
N HIS A 34 -11.95 6.32 2.80
CA HIS A 34 -10.97 6.65 1.74
C HIS A 34 -11.63 6.59 0.37
N LEU A 35 -11.21 7.49 -0.52
CA LEU A 35 -11.79 7.71 -1.86
C LEU A 35 -11.26 6.70 -2.91
N GLY A 36 -11.02 5.44 -2.53
CA GLY A 36 -10.44 4.43 -3.42
C GLY A 36 -10.84 3.01 -3.04
N ASN A 37 -10.63 2.06 -3.96
CA ASN A 37 -10.83 0.64 -3.72
C ASN A 37 -9.52 0.05 -3.17
N GLY A 38 -9.50 -0.32 -1.88
CA GLY A 38 -8.38 -1.03 -1.26
C GLY A 38 -8.10 -0.66 0.18
N ASP A 39 -7.95 -1.69 1.02
CA ASP A 39 -7.84 -1.53 2.48
C ASP A 39 -6.40 -1.23 2.96
N TYR A 40 -5.43 -1.13 2.05
CA TYR A 40 -4.02 -0.95 2.39
C TYR A 40 -3.43 0.30 1.75
N GLU A 41 -2.88 1.21 2.58
CA GLU A 41 -2.14 2.41 2.14
C GLU A 41 -0.63 2.22 2.36
N ILE A 42 0.18 2.58 1.37
CA ILE A 42 1.66 2.64 1.46
C ILE A 42 2.13 4.07 1.20
N ARG A 43 3.09 4.54 2.01
CA ARG A 43 3.79 5.82 1.80
C ARG A 43 5.25 5.55 1.47
N ILE A 44 5.67 6.04 0.31
CA ILE A 44 7.01 5.85 -0.23
C ILE A 44 7.70 7.21 -0.20
N SER A 45 8.74 7.34 0.62
CA SER A 45 9.56 8.56 0.71
C SER A 45 11.01 8.31 0.29
N ASP A 46 11.44 7.05 0.21
CA ASP A 46 12.75 6.62 -0.27
C ASP A 46 12.63 5.27 -1.02
N THR A 47 13.76 4.80 -1.56
CA THR A 47 13.84 3.57 -2.34
C THR A 47 14.24 2.34 -1.52
N LYS A 48 14.45 2.46 -0.20
CA LYS A 48 15.01 1.36 0.63
C LYS A 48 14.14 0.10 0.63
N ASN A 49 12.83 0.28 0.50
CA ASN A 49 11.85 -0.81 0.52
C ASN A 49 11.19 -1.05 -0.85
N LEU A 50 11.74 -0.49 -1.94
CA LEU A 50 11.09 -0.51 -3.25
C LEU A 50 10.82 -1.94 -3.75
N GLU A 51 11.78 -2.86 -3.60
CA GLU A 51 11.61 -4.27 -4.00
C GLU A 51 10.46 -4.95 -3.23
N TYR A 52 10.38 -4.69 -1.94
CA TYR A 52 9.33 -5.25 -1.09
C TYR A 52 7.96 -4.62 -1.39
N ILE A 53 7.91 -3.31 -1.66
CA ILE A 53 6.67 -2.66 -2.09
C ILE A 53 6.21 -3.27 -3.43
N MET A 54 7.13 -3.54 -4.35
CA MET A 54 6.81 -4.24 -5.61
C MET A 54 6.29 -5.66 -5.39
N SER A 55 6.81 -6.42 -4.41
CA SER A 55 6.26 -7.75 -4.10
C SER A 55 4.82 -7.67 -3.58
N LEU A 56 4.49 -6.66 -2.76
CA LEU A 56 3.12 -6.42 -2.30
C LEU A 56 2.17 -6.04 -3.45
N ILE A 57 2.64 -5.23 -4.41
CA ILE A 57 1.86 -4.89 -5.60
C ILE A 57 1.60 -6.15 -6.44
N LYS A 58 2.61 -7.01 -6.63
CA LYS A 58 2.45 -8.28 -7.35
C LYS A 58 1.42 -9.19 -6.68
N GLN A 59 1.40 -9.27 -5.35
CA GLN A 59 0.41 -10.06 -4.62
C GLN A 59 -1.03 -9.64 -4.93
N ALA A 60 -1.28 -8.34 -5.13
CA ALA A 60 -2.61 -7.82 -5.44
C ALA A 60 -3.03 -7.95 -6.91
N LEU A 61 -2.11 -8.35 -7.79
CA LEU A 61 -2.39 -8.63 -9.20
C LEU A 61 -2.66 -10.12 -9.46
N LEU A 62 -2.40 -10.97 -8.46
CA LEU A 62 -2.70 -12.41 -8.47
C LEU A 62 -4.11 -12.64 -7.92
#